data_AF-A0A943SBB9-F1
#
_entry.id   AF-A0A943SBB9-F1
#
_cell.length_a   1.000
_cell.length_b   1.000
_cell.length_c   1.000
_cell.angle_alpha   90.00
_cell.angle_beta   90.00
_cell.angle_gamma   90.00
#
_symmetry.space_group_name_H-M   'P 1'
#
loop_
_entity.id
_entity.type
_entity.pdbx_description
1 polymer ?
#
loop_
_entity_poly.entity_id
_entity_poly.type
_entity_poly.pdbx_seq_one_letter_code
_entity_poly.pdbx_strand_id
1 'polypeptide(L)'
;MGIDKRKAQKQKWRIPEKVLFLFAILGGSTGSLLGMYTFRHKTKHWQFVIGIPVILVLQLLLAGFLIYRNMTAVNHYTGIGMGTVVTADVYGRDSKQAVEELPALITELNDHVLSWREPESSISYLNQQLQEEKDCRLYPEEQVWLTEAWKLCEDSGGALDITLRPVLDLWGIEGEHPAIPDGKVLQETLEKTGYTKLHISEDGNLTADQAGMTLDLGALGKGIACDKIAERLETMKISGAVVSIGGSILTYGKKPDGSAWNIGIQDPRGEQGTAVGYLKVMDNTVVSTSGDYEKYFMENGVRYHHIMDPVTGYPADSGLVSVTVLCSSGIDSDGLSTACFVLGREKSVELLEKYGAEAVFITTDKKIYLTDGVTDEFQLVNPEYSIVSE
;
A
#
# COMPACT_ATOMS: atom_id res chain seq x y z
N MET A 1 41.51 -61.11 -2.56
CA MET A 1 40.84 -61.21 -3.87
C MET A 1 40.83 -62.67 -4.34
N GLY A 2 40.14 -63.55 -3.64
CA GLY A 2 40.23 -65.00 -3.87
C GLY A 2 38.99 -65.54 -4.57
N ILE A 3 39.21 -66.31 -5.64
CA ILE A 3 38.40 -67.43 -6.18
C ILE A 3 36.93 -67.15 -6.59
N ASP A 4 36.19 -66.31 -5.88
CA ASP A 4 34.85 -65.81 -6.26
C ASP A 4 34.88 -65.02 -7.58
N LYS A 5 36.02 -64.38 -7.88
CA LYS A 5 36.24 -63.66 -9.14
C LYS A 5 36.27 -64.57 -10.37
N ARG A 6 36.64 -65.85 -10.23
CA ARG A 6 36.81 -66.79 -11.35
C ARG A 6 35.56 -67.63 -11.62
N LYS A 7 34.76 -67.97 -10.59
CA LYS A 7 33.48 -68.68 -10.79
C LYS A 7 32.36 -67.78 -11.33
N ALA A 8 32.47 -66.47 -11.20
CA ALA A 8 31.48 -65.51 -11.71
C ALA A 8 31.51 -65.32 -13.25
N GLN A 9 32.56 -65.74 -13.94
CA GLN A 9 32.68 -65.59 -15.41
C GLN A 9 31.73 -66.48 -16.21
N LYS A 10 31.20 -67.58 -15.64
CA LYS A 10 30.52 -68.58 -16.46
C LYS A 10 29.02 -68.38 -16.65
N GLN A 11 28.28 -67.66 -15.79
CA GLN A 11 26.85 -67.36 -16.04
C GLN A 11 26.28 -66.17 -15.25
N LYS A 12 26.68 -64.92 -15.53
CA LYS A 12 25.85 -63.68 -15.42
C LYS A 12 26.69 -62.43 -15.69
N TRP A 13 26.20 -61.57 -16.58
CA TRP A 13 26.74 -60.25 -16.91
C TRP A 13 27.13 -59.48 -15.64
N ARG A 14 28.43 -59.29 -15.40
CA ARG A 14 28.94 -58.41 -14.35
C ARG A 14 29.73 -57.29 -15.03
N ILE A 15 29.08 -56.15 -15.20
CA ILE A 15 29.69 -54.96 -15.82
C ILE A 15 30.80 -54.37 -14.92
N PRO A 16 31.83 -53.72 -15.49
CA PRO A 16 32.85 -53.02 -14.72
C PRO A 16 32.25 -51.94 -13.83
N GLU A 17 32.79 -51.73 -12.63
CA GLU A 17 32.31 -50.69 -11.70
C GLU A 17 32.33 -49.29 -12.31
N LYS A 18 33.25 -49.03 -13.23
CA LYS A 18 33.32 -47.80 -14.03
C LYS A 18 32.02 -47.51 -14.79
N VAL A 19 31.32 -48.55 -15.26
CA VAL A 19 30.02 -48.41 -15.94
C VAL A 19 28.93 -48.01 -14.95
N LEU A 20 28.91 -48.59 -13.74
CA LEU A 20 27.97 -48.14 -12.70
C LEU A 20 28.27 -46.70 -12.25
N PHE A 21 29.55 -46.33 -12.12
CA PHE A 21 29.96 -44.96 -11.83
C PHE A 21 29.55 -43.99 -12.95
N LEU A 22 29.56 -44.41 -14.21
CA LEU A 22 29.04 -43.59 -15.31
C LEU A 22 27.56 -43.27 -15.12
N PHE A 23 26.72 -44.25 -14.77
CA PHE A 23 25.30 -44.00 -14.46
C PHE A 23 25.12 -43.15 -13.20
N ALA A 24 25.99 -43.30 -12.19
CA ALA A 24 25.99 -42.45 -11.00
C ALA A 24 26.39 -41.00 -11.32
N ILE A 25 27.35 -40.79 -12.23
CA ILE A 25 27.77 -39.45 -12.69
C ILE A 25 26.66 -38.80 -13.52
N LEU A 26 26.01 -39.56 -14.41
CA LEU A 26 24.96 -39.04 -15.29
C LEU A 26 23.61 -38.80 -14.58
N GLY A 27 23.29 -39.60 -13.56
CA GLY A 27 21.95 -39.58 -12.94
C GLY A 27 21.94 -39.69 -11.41
N GLY A 28 23.08 -39.53 -10.73
CA GLY A 28 23.14 -39.62 -9.27
C GLY A 28 22.67 -40.97 -8.72
N SER A 29 21.86 -40.92 -7.66
CA SER A 29 21.31 -42.11 -7.00
C SER A 29 20.26 -42.83 -7.86
N THR A 30 19.46 -42.12 -8.66
CA THR A 30 18.48 -42.72 -9.59
C THR A 30 19.18 -43.45 -10.73
N GLY A 31 20.22 -42.85 -11.31
CA GLY A 31 21.07 -43.50 -12.31
C GLY A 31 21.76 -44.74 -11.75
N SER A 32 22.23 -44.69 -10.51
CA SER A 32 22.83 -45.85 -9.82
C SER A 32 21.83 -47.00 -9.64
N LEU A 33 20.58 -46.70 -9.25
CA LEU A 33 19.51 -47.71 -9.12
C LEU A 33 19.14 -48.33 -10.47
N LEU A 34 19.01 -47.50 -11.50
CA LEU A 34 18.73 -47.96 -12.86
C LEU A 34 19.86 -48.85 -13.37
N GLY A 35 21.13 -48.47 -13.17
CA GLY A 35 22.29 -49.29 -13.51
C GLY A 35 22.34 -50.61 -12.73
N MET A 36 21.96 -50.60 -11.45
CA MET A 36 21.85 -51.83 -10.65
C MET A 36 20.75 -52.76 -11.16
N TYR A 37 19.58 -52.23 -11.49
CA TYR A 37 18.42 -53.00 -11.95
C TYR A 37 18.65 -53.59 -13.36
N THR A 38 19.07 -52.75 -14.30
CA THR A 38 19.30 -53.12 -15.70
C THR A 38 20.41 -54.15 -15.86
N PHE A 39 21.55 -53.96 -15.18
CA PHE A 39 22.71 -54.86 -15.30
C PHE A 39 22.79 -55.92 -14.20
N ARG A 40 21.80 -55.97 -13.29
CA ARG A 40 21.78 -56.86 -12.10
C ARG A 40 23.09 -56.81 -11.28
N HIS A 41 23.78 -55.66 -11.30
CA HIS A 41 25.09 -55.48 -10.69
C HIS A 41 24.95 -55.14 -9.20
N LYS A 42 25.64 -55.88 -8.31
CA LYS A 42 25.60 -55.73 -6.85
C LYS A 42 24.20 -55.76 -6.20
N THR A 43 23.18 -56.27 -6.90
CA THR A 43 21.78 -56.40 -6.44
C THR A 43 21.54 -57.35 -5.25
N LYS A 44 22.58 -58.03 -4.76
CA LYS A 44 22.53 -58.89 -3.57
C LYS A 44 23.36 -58.36 -2.40
N HIS A 45 24.16 -57.31 -2.60
CA HIS A 45 24.94 -56.73 -1.52
C HIS A 45 24.07 -55.76 -0.75
N TRP A 46 23.80 -56.08 0.52
CA TRP A 46 22.89 -55.34 1.38
C TRP A 46 23.20 -53.82 1.43
N GLN A 47 24.49 -53.46 1.43
CA GLN A 47 24.95 -52.06 1.40
C GLN A 47 24.45 -51.28 0.17
N PHE A 48 24.33 -51.93 -0.99
CA PHE A 48 23.87 -51.30 -2.23
C PHE A 48 22.35 -51.38 -2.37
N VAL A 49 21.75 -52.50 -1.94
CA VAL A 49 20.30 -52.72 -1.98
C VAL A 49 19.56 -51.78 -1.02
N ILE A 50 20.16 -51.46 0.13
CA ILE A 50 19.56 -50.56 1.13
C ILE A 50 20.17 -49.15 1.01
N GLY A 51 21.49 -49.04 0.84
CA GLY A 51 22.17 -47.75 0.87
C GLY A 51 21.78 -46.80 -0.26
N ILE A 52 21.63 -47.29 -1.50
CA ILE A 52 21.27 -46.39 -2.62
C ILE A 52 19.83 -45.87 -2.51
N PRO A 53 18.81 -46.70 -2.21
CA PRO A 53 17.47 -46.18 -1.93
C PRO A 53 17.44 -45.19 -0.76
N VAL A 54 18.18 -45.45 0.33
CA VAL A 54 18.27 -44.51 1.46
C VAL A 54 18.87 -43.18 1.03
N ILE A 55 19.96 -43.18 0.25
CA ILE A 55 20.57 -41.95 -0.28
C ILE A 55 19.59 -41.21 -1.21
N LEU A 56 18.87 -41.93 -2.07
CA LEU A 56 17.86 -41.33 -2.94
C LEU A 56 16.75 -40.66 -2.10
N VAL A 57 16.23 -41.35 -1.08
CA VAL A 57 15.22 -40.78 -0.18
C VAL A 57 15.76 -39.54 0.52
N LEU A 58 16.99 -39.56 1.04
CA LEU A 58 17.62 -38.37 1.65
C LEU A 58 17.79 -37.22 0.66
N GLN A 59 18.15 -37.49 -0.59
CA GLN A 59 18.25 -36.47 -1.64
C GLN A 59 16.87 -35.89 -2.01
N LEU A 60 15.84 -36.73 -2.11
CA LEU A 60 14.47 -36.28 -2.35
C LEU A 60 13.92 -35.47 -1.17
N LEU A 61 14.23 -35.87 0.07
CA LEU A 61 13.86 -35.11 1.27
C LEU A 61 14.60 -33.77 1.32
N LEU A 62 15.90 -33.74 0.98
CA LEU A 62 16.66 -32.49 0.90
C LEU A 62 16.14 -31.59 -0.23
N ALA A 63 15.89 -32.14 -1.42
CA ALA A 63 15.31 -31.40 -2.53
C ALA A 63 13.91 -30.89 -2.19
N GLY A 64 13.06 -31.73 -1.61
CA GLY A 64 11.73 -31.34 -1.13
C GLY A 64 11.80 -30.28 -0.04
N PHE A 65 12.76 -30.38 0.90
CA PHE A 65 13.00 -29.36 1.91
C PHE A 65 13.49 -28.04 1.30
N LEU A 66 14.39 -28.08 0.31
CA LEU A 66 14.87 -26.89 -0.39
C LEU A 66 13.77 -26.23 -1.23
N ILE A 67 12.93 -27.03 -1.90
CA ILE A 67 11.76 -26.56 -2.65
C ILE A 67 10.74 -25.94 -1.69
N TYR A 68 10.39 -26.63 -0.60
CA TYR A 68 9.48 -26.11 0.43
C TYR A 68 10.02 -24.80 1.04
N ARG A 69 11.32 -24.74 1.36
CA ARG A 69 11.96 -23.54 1.90
C ARG A 69 11.96 -22.36 0.91
N ASN A 70 11.99 -22.64 -0.39
CA ASN A 70 12.01 -21.64 -1.45
C ASN A 70 10.63 -21.37 -2.05
N MET A 71 9.57 -22.06 -1.59
CA MET A 71 8.21 -21.80 -2.01
C MET A 71 7.74 -20.52 -1.33
N THR A 72 7.63 -19.43 -2.08
CA THR A 72 7.13 -18.17 -1.55
C THR A 72 5.66 -18.34 -1.17
N ALA A 73 5.36 -18.31 0.12
CA ALA A 73 3.98 -18.29 0.58
C ALA A 73 3.37 -16.92 0.24
N VAL A 74 2.15 -16.95 -0.29
CA VAL A 74 1.29 -15.77 -0.42
C VAL A 74 0.12 -15.94 0.55
N ASN A 75 -0.21 -14.90 1.28
CA ASN A 75 -1.39 -14.86 2.13
C ASN A 75 -2.19 -13.61 1.82
N HIS A 76 -3.51 -13.76 1.91
CA HIS A 76 -4.48 -12.75 1.54
C HIS A 76 -5.24 -12.29 2.77
N TYR A 77 -5.51 -10.99 2.86
CA TYR A 77 -6.38 -10.41 3.85
C TYR A 77 -7.47 -9.58 3.16
N THR A 78 -8.67 -9.62 3.74
CA THR A 78 -9.75 -8.69 3.41
C THR A 78 -10.52 -8.42 4.68
N GLY A 79 -10.74 -7.14 4.98
CA GLY A 79 -11.47 -6.70 6.16
C GLY A 79 -11.90 -5.25 6.04
N ILE A 80 -12.24 -4.65 7.17
CA ILE A 80 -12.67 -3.25 7.26
C ILE A 80 -11.75 -2.56 8.28
N GLY A 81 -11.29 -1.36 7.94
CA GLY A 81 -10.49 -0.50 8.81
C GLY A 81 -10.54 0.93 8.30
N MET A 82 -10.42 1.91 9.21
CA MET A 82 -10.49 3.34 8.86
C MET A 82 -11.73 3.73 8.02
N GLY A 83 -12.87 3.09 8.29
CA GLY A 83 -14.13 3.32 7.56
C GLY A 83 -14.16 2.83 6.11
N THR A 84 -13.20 2.00 5.69
CA THR A 84 -13.12 1.48 4.31
C THR A 84 -12.73 0.00 4.27
N VAL A 85 -12.81 -0.61 3.08
CA VAL A 85 -12.32 -1.97 2.86
C VAL A 85 -10.80 -1.94 2.82
N VAL A 86 -10.20 -2.86 3.57
CA VAL A 86 -8.76 -3.12 3.55
C VAL A 86 -8.53 -4.45 2.86
N THR A 87 -7.62 -4.48 1.88
CA THR A 87 -7.16 -5.71 1.23
C THR A 87 -5.64 -5.78 1.26
N ALA A 88 -5.09 -7.00 1.38
CA ALA A 88 -3.65 -7.19 1.30
C ALA A 88 -3.30 -8.53 0.64
N ASP A 89 -2.32 -8.50 -0.27
CA ASP A 89 -1.62 -9.68 -0.76
C ASP A 89 -0.17 -9.59 -0.29
N VAL A 90 0.25 -10.49 0.59
CA VAL A 90 1.59 -10.46 1.19
C VAL A 90 2.37 -11.70 0.78
N TYR A 91 3.59 -11.51 0.29
CA TYR A 91 4.49 -12.54 -0.20
C TYR A 91 5.70 -12.65 0.70
N GLY A 92 6.05 -13.86 1.11
CA GLY A 92 7.25 -14.11 1.91
C GLY A 92 7.04 -15.17 2.96
N ARG A 93 8.10 -15.45 3.73
CA ARG A 93 8.07 -16.50 4.77
C ARG A 93 7.16 -16.15 5.93
N ASP A 94 7.10 -14.87 6.28
CA ASP A 94 6.31 -14.37 7.39
C ASP A 94 4.97 -13.77 6.92
N SER A 95 4.57 -14.01 5.66
CA SER A 95 3.36 -13.44 5.05
C SER A 95 2.09 -13.73 5.84
N LYS A 96 1.98 -14.94 6.42
CA LYS A 96 0.84 -15.32 7.26
C LYS A 96 0.78 -14.49 8.54
N GLN A 97 1.92 -14.31 9.21
CA GLN A 97 2.00 -13.48 10.41
C GLN A 97 1.66 -12.02 10.08
N ALA A 98 2.20 -11.49 8.98
CA ALA A 98 1.92 -10.14 8.53
C ALA A 98 0.42 -9.89 8.37
N VAL A 99 -0.30 -10.75 7.63
CA VAL A 99 -1.74 -10.58 7.42
C VAL A 99 -2.57 -10.75 8.70
N GLU A 100 -2.12 -11.57 9.66
CA GLU A 100 -2.78 -11.76 10.95
C GLU A 100 -2.60 -10.54 11.88
N GLU A 101 -1.52 -9.77 11.72
CA GLU A 101 -1.24 -8.57 12.52
C GLU A 101 -1.84 -7.28 11.93
N LEU A 102 -2.06 -7.21 10.61
CA LEU A 102 -2.62 -6.03 9.93
C LEU A 102 -3.88 -5.44 10.58
N PRO A 103 -4.91 -6.23 10.96
CA PRO A 103 -6.14 -5.68 11.51
C PRO A 103 -5.87 -4.94 12.83
N ALA A 104 -5.08 -5.54 13.71
CA ALA A 104 -4.76 -4.96 15.01
C ALA A 104 -3.95 -3.67 14.85
N LEU A 105 -2.99 -3.64 13.92
CA LEU A 105 -2.21 -2.43 13.63
C LEU A 105 -3.08 -1.28 13.09
N ILE A 106 -4.00 -1.58 12.17
CA ILE A 106 -4.90 -0.58 11.59
C ILE A 106 -5.91 -0.08 12.63
N THR A 107 -6.47 -0.99 13.44
CA THR A 107 -7.39 -0.63 14.54
C THR A 107 -6.69 0.22 15.59
N GLU A 108 -5.49 -0.17 16.03
CA GLU A 108 -4.72 0.62 17.01
C GLU A 108 -4.49 2.05 16.49
N LEU A 109 -4.00 2.17 15.25
CA LEU A 109 -3.72 3.45 14.65
C LEU A 109 -4.99 4.31 14.49
N ASN A 110 -6.09 3.71 14.04
CA ASN A 110 -7.35 4.44 13.84
C ASN A 110 -7.98 4.85 15.17
N ASP A 111 -8.24 3.88 16.05
CA ASP A 111 -9.13 4.05 17.20
C ASP A 111 -8.42 4.76 18.35
N HIS A 112 -7.10 4.59 18.48
CA HIS A 112 -6.32 5.17 19.58
C HIS A 112 -5.48 6.37 19.17
N VAL A 113 -5.30 6.64 17.87
CA VAL A 113 -4.44 7.75 17.44
C VAL A 113 -5.15 8.73 16.50
N LEU A 114 -5.51 8.29 15.29
CA LEU A 114 -5.84 9.21 14.19
C LEU A 114 -7.31 9.68 14.13
N SER A 115 -8.26 8.88 14.64
CA SER A 115 -9.68 9.15 14.41
C SER A 115 -10.20 10.32 15.24
N TRP A 116 -10.65 11.40 14.60
CA TRP A 116 -11.36 12.47 15.30
C TRP A 116 -12.73 12.05 15.88
N ARG A 117 -13.25 10.88 15.47
CA ARG A 117 -14.56 10.35 15.91
C ARG A 117 -14.48 9.50 17.16
N GLU A 118 -13.34 8.82 17.37
CA GLU A 118 -13.18 7.90 18.48
C GLU A 118 -12.77 8.67 19.74
N PRO A 119 -13.59 8.67 20.82
CA PRO A 119 -13.32 9.50 22.00
C PRO A 119 -11.99 9.21 22.69
N GLU A 120 -11.50 7.97 22.57
CA GLU A 120 -10.25 7.51 23.17
C GLU A 120 -9.03 7.76 22.28
N SER A 121 -9.21 8.31 21.07
CA SER A 121 -8.08 8.59 20.19
C SER A 121 -7.31 9.84 20.65
N SER A 122 -6.04 9.87 20.32
CA SER A 122 -5.21 11.04 20.59
C SER A 122 -5.70 12.30 19.86
N ILE A 123 -6.07 12.22 18.58
CA ILE A 123 -6.58 13.39 17.83
C ILE A 123 -7.87 13.91 18.45
N SER A 124 -8.78 13.03 18.89
CA SER A 124 -10.00 13.43 19.60
C SER A 124 -9.67 14.14 20.92
N TYR A 125 -8.71 13.60 21.68
CA TYR A 125 -8.23 14.23 22.92
C TYR A 125 -7.64 15.63 22.66
N LEU A 126 -6.76 15.78 21.66
CA LEU A 126 -6.19 17.06 21.26
C LEU A 126 -7.29 18.06 20.87
N ASN A 127 -8.28 17.61 20.10
CA ASN A 127 -9.43 18.45 19.72
C ASN A 127 -10.21 18.97 20.94
N GLN A 128 -10.45 18.12 21.95
CA GLN A 128 -11.10 18.57 23.18
C GLN A 128 -10.27 19.67 23.89
N GLN A 129 -8.97 19.50 23.98
CA GLN A 129 -8.11 20.49 24.65
C GLN A 129 -8.04 21.81 23.86
N LEU A 130 -7.96 21.76 22.53
CA LEU A 130 -7.99 22.94 21.66
C LEU A 130 -9.32 23.71 21.79
N GLN A 131 -10.44 23.01 21.99
CA GLN A 131 -11.73 23.64 22.27
C GLN A 131 -11.78 24.33 23.64
N GLU A 132 -11.02 23.83 24.62
CA GLU A 132 -10.91 24.38 25.97
C GLU A 132 -9.76 25.40 26.13
N GLU A 133 -9.09 25.80 25.03
CA GLU A 133 -7.93 26.70 25.00
C GLU A 133 -6.76 26.21 25.89
N LYS A 134 -6.51 24.91 25.88
CA LYS A 134 -5.45 24.27 26.66
C LYS A 134 -4.29 23.82 25.77
N ASP A 135 -3.09 24.14 26.23
CA ASP A 135 -1.84 23.63 25.70
C ASP A 135 -1.74 22.10 25.88
N CYS A 136 -1.27 21.42 24.85
CA CYS A 136 -1.18 19.96 24.82
C CYS A 136 0.23 19.49 24.50
N ARG A 137 0.75 18.56 25.32
CA ARG A 137 1.97 17.86 24.97
C ARG A 137 1.65 16.73 24.00
N LEU A 138 2.22 16.81 22.80
CA LEU A 138 2.15 15.74 21.80
C LEU A 138 3.03 14.56 22.21
N TYR A 139 2.58 13.35 21.88
CA TYR A 139 3.46 12.19 21.86
C TYR A 139 4.46 12.31 20.69
N PRO A 140 5.65 11.68 20.79
CA PRO A 140 6.70 11.85 19.78
C PRO A 140 6.25 11.51 18.35
N GLU A 141 5.43 10.47 18.18
CA GLU A 141 4.95 10.04 16.88
C GLU A 141 3.92 11.02 16.28
N GLU A 142 3.03 11.56 17.12
CA GLU A 142 2.09 12.62 16.72
C GLU A 142 2.82 13.88 16.31
N GLN A 143 3.88 14.26 17.04
CA GLN A 143 4.68 15.41 16.68
C GLN A 143 5.27 15.26 15.28
N VAL A 144 5.75 14.07 14.91
CA VAL A 144 6.27 13.81 13.55
C VAL A 144 5.16 14.01 12.52
N TRP A 145 4.05 13.30 12.64
CA TRP A 145 2.97 13.36 11.64
C TRP A 145 2.31 14.73 11.55
N LEU A 146 2.06 15.39 12.68
CA LEU A 146 1.47 16.72 12.68
C LEU A 146 2.44 17.74 12.08
N THR A 147 3.75 17.63 12.33
CA THR A 147 4.74 18.52 11.70
C THR A 147 4.82 18.30 10.18
N GLU A 148 4.78 17.05 9.72
CA GLU A 148 4.78 16.72 8.28
C GLU A 148 3.49 17.22 7.60
N ALA A 149 2.33 16.96 8.21
CA ALA A 149 1.04 17.48 7.76
C ALA A 149 1.04 19.01 7.70
N TRP A 150 1.62 19.67 8.72
CA TRP A 150 1.74 21.12 8.78
C TRP A 150 2.54 21.68 7.62
N LYS A 151 3.69 21.07 7.37
CA LYS A 151 4.58 21.46 6.29
C LYS A 151 3.89 21.32 4.95
N LEU A 152 3.10 20.27 4.75
CA LEU A 152 2.31 20.09 3.54
C LEU A 152 1.17 21.13 3.41
N CYS A 153 0.54 21.53 4.52
CA CYS A 153 -0.40 22.66 4.51
C CYS A 153 0.31 23.95 4.07
N GLU A 154 1.49 24.24 4.59
CA GLU A 154 2.30 25.40 4.22
C GLU A 154 2.75 25.37 2.76
N ASP A 155 3.32 24.24 2.33
CA ASP A 155 3.89 24.05 1.00
C ASP A 155 2.82 24.07 -0.10
N SER A 156 1.59 23.65 0.22
CA SER A 156 0.43 23.75 -0.67
C SER A 156 -0.28 25.11 -0.63
N GLY A 157 0.22 26.07 0.16
CA GLY A 157 -0.42 27.37 0.33
C GLY A 157 -1.81 27.30 0.98
N GLY A 158 -2.04 26.30 1.84
CA GLY A 158 -3.32 26.05 2.51
C GLY A 158 -4.35 25.33 1.66
N ALA A 159 -3.98 24.75 0.52
CA ALA A 159 -4.91 23.92 -0.28
C ALA A 159 -5.23 22.59 0.41
N LEU A 160 -4.27 22.04 1.16
CA LEU A 160 -4.55 21.12 2.25
C LEU A 160 -4.63 21.93 3.56
N ASP A 161 -5.68 21.70 4.35
CA ASP A 161 -5.80 22.26 5.69
C ASP A 161 -6.36 21.21 6.65
N ILE A 162 -5.54 20.76 7.60
CA ILE A 162 -5.90 19.75 8.60
C ILE A 162 -6.83 20.29 9.70
N THR A 163 -7.31 21.52 9.61
CA THR A 163 -8.21 22.13 10.60
C THR A 163 -9.63 22.34 10.09
N LEU A 164 -9.95 21.77 8.92
CA LEU A 164 -11.18 22.05 8.18
C LEU A 164 -12.42 21.32 8.71
N ARG A 165 -12.29 20.52 9.79
CA ARG A 165 -13.38 19.72 10.38
C ARG A 165 -14.67 20.50 10.60
N PRO A 166 -14.66 21.73 11.17
CA PRO A 166 -15.89 22.48 11.41
C PRO A 166 -16.68 22.74 10.11
N VAL A 167 -15.99 23.00 9.00
CA VAL A 167 -16.62 23.19 7.68
C VAL A 167 -17.16 21.86 7.15
N LEU A 168 -16.40 20.77 7.29
CA LEU A 168 -16.85 19.43 6.87
C LEU A 168 -18.10 18.97 7.63
N ASP A 169 -18.17 19.24 8.93
CA ASP A 169 -19.35 18.96 9.76
C ASP A 169 -20.57 19.77 9.31
N LEU A 170 -20.37 21.05 8.97
CA LEU A 170 -21.43 21.94 8.53
C LEU A 170 -22.06 21.46 7.21
N TRP A 171 -21.26 20.92 6.28
CA TRP A 171 -21.75 20.31 5.05
C TRP A 171 -22.40 18.93 5.27
N GLY A 172 -21.88 18.16 6.24
CA GLY A 172 -22.45 16.86 6.61
C GLY A 172 -22.44 15.81 5.49
N ILE A 173 -21.52 15.91 4.51
CA ILE A 173 -21.49 15.03 3.31
C ILE A 173 -21.37 13.55 3.66
N GLU A 174 -20.67 13.24 4.75
CA GLU A 174 -20.49 11.86 5.22
C GLU A 174 -21.60 11.37 6.16
N GLY A 175 -22.58 12.23 6.49
CA GLY A 175 -23.65 11.97 7.43
C GLY A 175 -24.98 11.63 6.78
N GLU A 176 -26.03 11.54 7.60
CA GLU A 176 -27.38 11.17 7.15
C GLU A 176 -28.13 12.30 6.42
N HIS A 177 -27.73 13.55 6.66
CA HIS A 177 -28.44 14.75 6.19
C HIS A 177 -27.48 15.78 5.56
N PRO A 178 -26.82 15.45 4.45
CA PRO A 178 -25.99 16.41 3.73
C PRO A 178 -26.84 17.56 3.19
N ALA A 179 -26.34 18.79 3.30
CA ALA A 179 -27.03 19.97 2.83
C ALA A 179 -26.05 21.09 2.44
N ILE A 180 -26.49 21.97 1.54
CA ILE A 180 -25.75 23.21 1.27
C ILE A 180 -25.95 24.13 2.48
N PRO A 181 -24.86 24.56 3.15
CA PRO A 181 -24.99 25.38 4.35
C PRO A 181 -25.37 26.82 4.04
N ASP A 182 -25.92 27.51 5.04
CA ASP A 182 -26.14 28.95 4.96
C ASP A 182 -24.79 29.68 4.80
N GLY A 183 -24.71 30.59 3.82
CA GLY A 183 -23.46 31.25 3.48
C GLY A 183 -22.87 32.09 4.62
N LYS A 184 -23.71 32.66 5.49
CA LYS A 184 -23.24 33.43 6.65
C LYS A 184 -22.66 32.49 7.72
N VAL A 185 -23.36 31.40 8.00
CA VAL A 185 -22.88 30.36 8.94
C VAL A 185 -21.58 29.74 8.44
N LEU A 186 -21.44 29.53 7.13
CA LEU A 186 -20.20 29.02 6.54
C LEU A 186 -19.03 29.99 6.75
N GLN A 187 -19.21 31.28 6.52
CA GLN A 187 -18.16 32.28 6.77
C GLN A 187 -17.77 32.36 8.25
N GLU A 188 -18.75 32.39 9.17
CA GLU A 188 -18.50 32.36 10.61
C GLU A 188 -17.78 31.06 11.05
N THR A 189 -17.99 29.96 10.33
CA THR A 189 -17.31 28.69 10.57
C THR A 189 -15.88 28.69 10.04
N LEU A 190 -15.62 29.28 8.86
CA LEU A 190 -14.28 29.43 8.29
C LEU A 190 -13.36 30.29 9.17
N GLU A 191 -13.91 31.24 9.92
CA GLU A 191 -13.14 31.98 10.92
C GLU A 191 -12.55 31.07 12.02
N LYS A 192 -13.10 29.87 12.22
CA LYS A 192 -12.64 28.84 13.18
C LYS A 192 -11.73 27.79 12.57
N THR A 193 -11.34 27.94 11.31
CA THR A 193 -10.38 27.08 10.61
C THR A 193 -9.14 27.88 10.22
N GLY A 194 -8.14 27.21 9.69
CA GLY A 194 -6.88 27.79 9.24
C GLY A 194 -5.71 27.19 10.01
N TYR A 195 -4.92 26.35 9.33
CA TYR A 195 -3.74 25.73 9.93
C TYR A 195 -2.85 26.79 10.59
N THR A 196 -2.59 27.95 9.98
CA THR A 196 -1.73 29.02 10.54
C THR A 196 -2.07 29.51 11.96
N LYS A 197 -3.22 29.13 12.52
CA LYS A 197 -3.67 29.45 13.88
C LYS A 197 -3.29 28.41 14.93
N LEU A 198 -2.72 27.26 14.58
CA LEU A 198 -2.10 26.35 15.56
C LEU A 198 -0.58 26.45 15.48
N HIS A 199 0.07 26.11 16.58
CA HIS A 199 1.52 26.18 16.70
C HIS A 199 2.03 24.95 17.41
N ILE A 200 3.09 24.35 16.88
CA ILE A 200 3.81 23.25 17.51
C ILE A 200 5.18 23.78 17.92
N SER A 201 5.47 23.82 19.20
CA SER A 201 6.79 24.21 19.70
C SER A 201 7.84 23.14 19.42
N GLU A 202 9.13 23.49 19.49
CA GLU A 202 10.23 22.53 19.32
C GLU A 202 10.15 21.36 20.31
N ASP A 203 9.68 21.62 21.52
CA ASP A 203 9.49 20.59 22.53
C ASP A 203 8.20 19.78 22.33
N GLY A 204 7.34 20.11 21.36
CA GLY A 204 6.15 19.32 21.03
C GLY A 204 4.90 19.74 21.81
N ASN A 205 4.81 21.00 22.21
CA ASN A 205 3.58 21.58 22.76
C ASN A 205 2.72 22.14 21.61
N LEU A 206 1.49 21.67 21.50
CA LEU A 206 0.48 22.17 20.57
C LEU A 206 -0.37 23.26 21.25
N THR A 207 -0.46 24.42 20.60
CA THR A 207 -1.28 25.55 21.05
C THR A 207 -2.12 26.12 19.89
N ALA A 208 -3.13 26.93 20.21
CA ALA A 208 -3.98 27.61 19.23
C ALA A 208 -4.18 29.08 19.57
N ASP A 209 -4.33 29.91 18.53
CA ASP A 209 -4.60 31.35 18.68
C ASP A 209 -6.03 31.64 19.18
N GLN A 210 -6.94 30.65 19.08
CA GLN A 210 -8.35 30.79 19.46
C GLN A 210 -9.00 29.44 19.79
N ALA A 211 -10.07 29.46 20.59
CA ALA A 211 -10.94 28.32 20.80
C ALA A 211 -11.65 27.84 19.53
N GLY A 212 -12.06 26.57 19.55
CA GLY A 212 -12.96 26.00 18.55
C GLY A 212 -12.26 25.48 17.30
N MET A 213 -10.93 25.48 17.29
CA MET A 213 -10.13 24.77 16.29
C MET A 213 -10.31 23.26 16.44
N THR A 214 -10.24 22.51 15.34
CA THR A 214 -10.38 21.05 15.35
C THR A 214 -9.52 20.43 14.26
N LEU A 215 -8.59 19.56 14.64
CA LEU A 215 -7.76 18.75 13.78
C LEU A 215 -8.57 17.61 13.14
N ASP A 216 -8.35 17.40 11.85
CA ASP A 216 -8.83 16.27 11.06
C ASP A 216 -7.71 15.78 10.13
N LEU A 217 -7.24 14.56 10.39
CA LEU A 217 -6.23 13.89 9.56
C LEU A 217 -6.85 12.96 8.51
N GLY A 218 -8.13 13.10 8.18
CA GLY A 218 -8.82 12.24 7.22
C GLY A 218 -8.21 12.21 5.82
N ALA A 219 -7.57 13.32 5.40
CA ALA A 219 -6.85 13.44 4.13
C ALA A 219 -5.43 12.83 4.16
N LEU A 220 -4.96 12.38 5.33
CA LEU A 220 -3.59 11.91 5.55
C LEU A 220 -3.56 10.49 6.15
N GLY A 221 -4.62 10.11 6.88
CA GLY A 221 -4.58 8.99 7.80
C GLY A 221 -4.40 7.63 7.13
N LYS A 222 -4.95 7.44 5.92
CA LYS A 222 -4.76 6.18 5.19
C LYS A 222 -3.33 6.09 4.65
N GLY A 223 -2.77 7.22 4.24
CA GLY A 223 -1.35 7.38 3.97
C GLY A 223 -0.46 6.99 5.15
N ILE A 224 -0.73 7.55 6.34
CA ILE A 224 -0.01 7.20 7.58
C ILE A 224 -0.12 5.71 7.89
N ALA A 225 -1.29 5.10 7.66
CA ALA A 225 -1.46 3.66 7.82
C ALA A 225 -0.61 2.85 6.83
N CYS A 226 -0.48 3.29 5.58
CA CYS A 226 0.45 2.69 4.62
C CYS A 226 1.89 2.74 5.13
N ASP A 227 2.34 3.87 5.69
CA ASP A 227 3.69 4.01 6.25
C ASP A 227 3.92 3.05 7.43
N LYS A 228 2.99 3.00 8.38
CA LYS A 228 3.09 2.09 9.54
C LYS A 228 3.10 0.62 9.12
N ILE A 229 2.33 0.27 8.09
CA ILE A 229 2.36 -1.08 7.52
C ILE A 229 3.71 -1.36 6.87
N ALA A 230 4.25 -0.44 6.07
CA ALA A 230 5.56 -0.59 5.43
C ALA A 230 6.68 -0.80 6.47
N GLU A 231 6.71 0.03 7.52
CA GLU A 231 7.62 -0.13 8.66
C GLU A 231 7.48 -1.52 9.30
N ARG A 232 6.25 -1.99 9.52
CA ARG A 232 6.02 -3.30 10.12
C ARG A 232 6.53 -4.43 9.23
N LEU A 233 6.24 -4.37 7.92
CA LEU A 233 6.69 -5.37 6.94
C LEU A 233 8.21 -5.42 6.82
N GLU A 234 8.91 -4.30 6.97
CA GLU A 234 10.39 -4.24 6.96
C GLU A 234 11.02 -5.03 8.10
N THR A 235 10.34 -5.15 9.24
CA THR A 235 10.81 -5.97 10.37
C THR A 235 10.62 -7.48 10.17
N MET A 236 10.00 -7.90 9.07
CA MET A 236 9.61 -9.29 8.78
C MET A 236 10.32 -9.85 7.52
N LYS A 237 10.30 -11.18 7.33
CA LYS A 237 10.83 -11.83 6.11
C LYS A 237 9.81 -11.82 4.97
N ILE A 238 9.41 -10.61 4.58
CA ILE A 238 8.51 -10.32 3.46
C ILE A 238 9.35 -10.00 2.22
N SER A 239 8.99 -10.57 1.08
CA SER A 239 9.65 -10.29 -0.21
C SER A 239 8.91 -9.22 -1.00
N GLY A 240 7.59 -9.15 -0.82
CA GLY A 240 6.77 -8.08 -1.37
C GLY A 240 5.34 -8.12 -0.85
N ALA A 241 4.63 -7.01 -0.98
CA ALA A 241 3.22 -6.90 -0.62
C ALA A 241 2.54 -5.83 -1.47
N VAL A 242 1.22 -5.98 -1.64
CA VAL A 242 0.34 -4.87 -2.01
C VAL A 242 -0.77 -4.78 -0.97
N VAL A 243 -0.97 -3.60 -0.41
CA VAL A 243 -1.96 -3.34 0.64
C VAL A 243 -2.77 -2.13 0.25
N SER A 244 -4.08 -2.28 0.12
CA SER A 244 -5.02 -1.20 -0.17
C SER A 244 -5.86 -0.91 1.07
N ILE A 245 -5.92 0.37 1.44
CA ILE A 245 -6.78 0.94 2.47
C ILE A 245 -7.64 1.99 1.78
N GLY A 246 -8.76 1.55 1.20
CA GLY A 246 -9.56 2.40 0.31
C GLY A 246 -8.74 2.93 -0.86
N GLY A 247 -8.74 4.25 -1.06
CA GLY A 247 -8.04 4.94 -2.14
C GLY A 247 -6.52 5.03 -2.01
N SER A 248 -5.93 4.57 -0.89
CA SER A 248 -4.48 4.57 -0.66
C SER A 248 -3.92 3.16 -0.75
N ILE A 249 -2.89 2.96 -1.56
CA ILE A 249 -2.34 1.65 -1.89
C ILE A 249 -0.83 1.65 -1.69
N LEU A 250 -0.35 0.83 -0.76
CA LEU A 250 1.07 0.54 -0.56
C LEU A 250 1.49 -0.60 -1.48
N THR A 251 2.53 -0.40 -2.27
CA THR A 251 3.38 -1.48 -2.79
C THR A 251 4.63 -1.57 -1.95
N TYR A 252 5.05 -2.79 -1.63
CA TYR A 252 6.26 -3.06 -0.86
C TYR A 252 7.05 -4.15 -1.56
N GLY A 253 8.36 -3.99 -1.66
CA GLY A 253 9.26 -4.98 -2.26
C GLY A 253 8.85 -5.41 -3.66
N LYS A 254 9.08 -6.70 -3.98
CA LYS A 254 8.88 -7.24 -5.32
C LYS A 254 7.98 -8.46 -5.31
N LYS A 255 7.20 -8.61 -6.37
CA LYS A 255 6.51 -9.87 -6.65
C LYS A 255 7.51 -11.00 -6.82
N PRO A 256 7.15 -12.26 -6.48
CA PRO A 256 8.04 -13.41 -6.64
C PRO A 256 8.54 -13.64 -8.08
N ASP A 257 7.76 -13.20 -9.07
CA ASP A 257 8.10 -13.30 -10.51
C ASP A 257 8.92 -12.11 -11.03
N GLY A 258 9.17 -11.09 -10.19
CA GLY A 258 9.90 -9.87 -10.53
C GLY A 258 9.11 -8.87 -11.37
N SER A 259 7.83 -9.11 -11.66
CA SER A 259 6.98 -8.17 -12.38
C SER A 259 6.56 -6.98 -11.51
N ALA A 260 6.18 -5.88 -12.16
CA ALA A 260 5.61 -4.71 -11.50
C ALA A 260 4.26 -5.00 -10.84
N TRP A 261 3.94 -4.25 -9.80
CA TRP A 261 2.59 -4.12 -9.28
C TRP A 261 1.74 -3.35 -10.30
N ASN A 262 0.56 -3.87 -10.64
CA ASN A 262 -0.36 -3.18 -11.54
C ASN A 262 -1.47 -2.58 -10.69
N ILE A 263 -1.46 -1.26 -10.54
CA ILE A 263 -2.42 -0.51 -9.74
C ILE A 263 -3.48 0.08 -10.67
N GLY A 264 -4.75 -0.29 -10.48
CA GLY A 264 -5.84 0.26 -11.28
C GLY A 264 -6.23 1.65 -10.82
N ILE A 265 -6.34 2.59 -11.75
CA ILE A 265 -6.97 3.89 -11.51
C ILE A 265 -8.44 3.78 -11.89
N GLN A 266 -9.32 3.95 -10.90
CA GLN A 266 -10.76 3.86 -11.09
C GLN A 266 -11.25 4.89 -12.11
N ASP A 267 -12.27 4.52 -12.89
CA ASP A 267 -13.04 5.46 -13.68
C ASP A 267 -13.91 6.35 -12.79
N PRO A 268 -13.64 7.67 -12.71
CA PRO A 268 -14.40 8.60 -11.85
C PRO A 268 -15.88 8.74 -12.23
N ARG A 269 -16.25 8.28 -13.42
CA ARG A 269 -17.60 8.35 -13.98
C ARG A 269 -18.15 6.99 -14.40
N GLY A 270 -17.38 5.92 -14.19
CA GLY A 270 -17.77 4.55 -14.49
C GLY A 270 -18.43 3.84 -13.31
N GLU A 271 -18.80 2.59 -13.51
CA GLU A 271 -19.24 1.71 -12.42
C GLU A 271 -18.07 1.37 -11.48
N GLN A 272 -18.37 1.14 -10.20
CA GLN A 272 -17.35 0.74 -9.24
C GLN A 272 -16.61 -0.52 -9.71
N GLY A 273 -15.27 -0.47 -9.70
CA GLY A 273 -14.42 -1.55 -10.21
C GLY A 273 -14.06 -1.44 -11.70
N THR A 274 -14.59 -0.45 -12.42
CA THR A 274 -14.09 -0.10 -13.76
C THR A 274 -12.88 0.83 -13.66
N ALA A 275 -11.88 0.62 -14.52
CA ALA A 275 -10.64 1.37 -14.50
C ALA A 275 -10.50 2.23 -15.76
N VAL A 276 -10.00 3.45 -15.61
CA VAL A 276 -9.55 4.30 -16.72
C VAL A 276 -8.22 3.79 -17.27
N GLY A 277 -7.33 3.36 -16.38
CA GLY A 277 -5.99 2.88 -16.72
C GLY A 277 -5.34 2.13 -15.59
N TYR A 278 -4.12 1.65 -15.84
CA TYR A 278 -3.29 0.95 -14.88
C TYR A 278 -1.91 1.59 -14.79
N LEU A 279 -1.43 1.80 -13.58
CA LEU A 279 -0.05 2.19 -13.28
C LEU A 279 0.78 0.95 -12.96
N LYS A 280 1.94 0.83 -13.61
CA LYS A 280 2.97 -0.11 -13.19
C LYS A 280 3.82 0.54 -12.11
N VAL A 281 3.92 -0.12 -10.97
CA VAL A 281 4.64 0.39 -9.79
C VAL A 281 5.63 -0.66 -9.33
N MET A 282 6.84 -0.23 -9.00
CA MET A 282 7.93 -1.09 -8.53
C MET A 282 8.30 -0.72 -7.09
N ASP A 283 8.83 -1.69 -6.36
CA ASP A 283 9.43 -1.47 -5.05
C ASP A 283 8.45 -0.84 -4.04
N ASN A 284 8.96 0.03 -3.17
CA ASN A 284 8.21 0.68 -2.10
C ASN A 284 7.65 2.00 -2.59
N THR A 285 6.33 2.06 -2.76
CA THR A 285 5.62 3.27 -3.22
C THR A 285 4.21 3.24 -2.66
N VAL A 286 3.70 4.40 -2.27
CA VAL A 286 2.31 4.59 -1.92
C VAL A 286 1.62 5.35 -3.05
N VAL A 287 0.45 4.86 -3.45
CA VAL A 287 -0.39 5.44 -4.48
C VAL A 287 -1.71 5.85 -3.84
N SER A 288 -1.99 7.14 -3.75
CA SER A 288 -3.23 7.67 -3.14
C SER A 288 -4.06 8.40 -4.16
N THR A 289 -5.37 8.19 -4.14
CA THR A 289 -6.30 8.87 -5.06
C THR A 289 -7.32 9.70 -4.29
N SER A 290 -7.44 10.97 -4.65
CA SER A 290 -8.51 11.86 -4.26
C SER A 290 -9.48 12.05 -5.43
N GLY A 291 -10.79 11.90 -5.20
CA GLY A 291 -11.78 12.01 -6.26
C GLY A 291 -13.13 12.52 -5.77
N ASP A 292 -13.82 13.26 -6.64
CA ASP A 292 -15.14 13.85 -6.34
C ASP A 292 -16.28 12.82 -6.34
N TYR A 293 -15.98 11.57 -6.64
CA TYR A 293 -16.94 10.47 -6.79
C TYR A 293 -16.99 9.53 -5.59
N GLU A 294 -16.10 9.69 -4.61
CA GLU A 294 -16.06 8.82 -3.44
C GLU A 294 -17.18 9.15 -2.44
N LYS A 295 -17.28 10.42 -2.03
CA LYS A 295 -18.31 10.91 -1.11
C LYS A 295 -18.86 12.23 -1.63
N TYR A 296 -20.14 12.24 -1.95
CA TYR A 296 -20.85 13.40 -2.48
C TYR A 296 -22.36 13.27 -2.29
N PHE A 297 -23.08 14.38 -2.47
CA PHE A 297 -24.53 14.39 -2.67
C PHE A 297 -24.89 15.22 -3.91
N MET A 298 -26.11 15.04 -4.40
CA MET A 298 -26.65 15.76 -5.56
C MET A 298 -27.75 16.71 -5.09
N GLU A 299 -27.64 17.98 -5.43
CA GLU A 299 -28.66 18.99 -5.13
C GLU A 299 -28.86 19.84 -6.38
N ASN A 300 -30.09 19.93 -6.89
CA ASN A 300 -30.44 20.66 -8.12
C ASN A 300 -29.59 20.29 -9.36
N GLY A 301 -29.15 19.03 -9.45
CA GLY A 301 -28.33 18.53 -10.56
C GLY A 301 -26.83 18.85 -10.45
N VAL A 302 -26.41 19.52 -9.37
CA VAL A 302 -25.01 19.82 -9.05
C VAL A 302 -24.49 18.78 -8.05
N ARG A 303 -23.25 18.34 -8.24
CA ARG A 303 -22.54 17.45 -7.32
C ARG A 303 -21.78 18.27 -6.30
N TYR A 304 -21.96 17.96 -5.03
CA TYR A 304 -21.20 18.54 -3.92
C TYR A 304 -20.41 17.42 -3.24
N HIS A 305 -19.08 17.43 -3.39
CA HIS A 305 -18.18 16.39 -2.88
C HIS A 305 -17.44 16.81 -1.62
N HIS A 306 -16.88 15.83 -0.91
CA HIS A 306 -16.23 16.05 0.40
C HIS A 306 -14.87 16.79 0.37
N ILE A 307 -14.21 16.87 -0.78
CA ILE A 307 -12.94 17.61 -0.92
C ILE A 307 -13.23 19.11 -0.99
N MET A 308 -12.95 19.85 0.07
CA MET A 308 -13.29 21.27 0.21
C MET A 308 -12.10 22.16 -0.14
N ASP A 309 -12.38 23.31 -0.73
CA ASP A 309 -11.45 24.43 -0.84
C ASP A 309 -11.45 25.22 0.49
N PRO A 310 -10.32 25.25 1.23
CA PRO A 310 -10.24 25.93 2.52
C PRO A 310 -10.46 27.45 2.46
N VAL A 311 -10.33 28.07 1.29
CA VAL A 311 -10.55 29.52 1.10
C VAL A 311 -12.04 29.83 1.02
N THR A 312 -12.80 29.01 0.29
CA THR A 312 -14.22 29.28 0.03
C THR A 312 -15.15 28.53 0.98
N GLY A 313 -14.69 27.41 1.53
CA GLY A 313 -15.49 26.46 2.30
C GLY A 313 -16.49 25.67 1.46
N TYR A 314 -16.40 25.71 0.13
CA TYR A 314 -17.20 24.90 -0.80
C TYR A 314 -16.38 23.73 -1.34
N PRO A 315 -17.02 22.68 -1.90
CA PRO A 315 -16.31 21.66 -2.66
C PRO A 315 -15.41 22.30 -3.73
N ALA A 316 -14.16 21.86 -3.82
CA ALA A 316 -13.18 22.45 -4.71
C ALA A 316 -13.58 22.32 -6.19
N ASP A 317 -13.52 23.42 -6.94
CA ASP A 317 -13.84 23.47 -8.37
C ASP A 317 -12.57 23.75 -9.20
N SER A 318 -11.67 22.78 -9.25
CA SER A 318 -10.39 22.87 -9.96
C SER A 318 -10.43 22.36 -11.41
N GLY A 319 -11.61 21.92 -11.88
CA GLY A 319 -11.79 21.22 -13.15
C GLY A 319 -11.34 19.74 -13.16
N LEU A 320 -10.83 19.25 -12.02
CA LEU A 320 -10.42 17.86 -11.81
C LEU A 320 -11.56 17.02 -11.23
N VAL A 321 -11.57 15.73 -11.57
CA VAL A 321 -12.49 14.72 -11.01
C VAL A 321 -11.75 13.63 -10.26
N SER A 322 -10.44 13.48 -10.52
CA SER A 322 -9.56 12.56 -9.82
C SER A 322 -8.12 13.05 -9.90
N VAL A 323 -7.38 12.89 -8.80
CA VAL A 323 -5.92 13.03 -8.74
C VAL A 323 -5.36 11.81 -8.03
N THR A 324 -4.53 11.05 -8.75
CA THR A 324 -3.77 9.93 -8.18
C THR A 324 -2.31 10.37 -8.04
N VAL A 325 -1.76 10.31 -6.83
CA VAL A 325 -0.36 10.66 -6.53
C VAL A 325 0.42 9.38 -6.20
N LEU A 326 1.67 9.32 -6.64
CA LEU A 326 2.65 8.30 -6.27
C LEU A 326 3.78 8.97 -5.49
N CYS A 327 4.07 8.47 -4.30
CA CYS A 327 5.17 8.95 -3.46
C CYS A 327 5.78 7.80 -2.64
N SER A 328 7.02 7.94 -2.20
CA SER A 328 7.63 6.97 -1.26
C SER A 328 7.05 7.06 0.15
N SER A 329 6.47 8.21 0.50
CA SER A 329 5.86 8.52 1.79
C SER A 329 4.34 8.46 1.64
N GLY A 330 3.68 7.70 2.50
CA GLY A 330 2.24 7.52 2.49
C GLY A 330 1.50 8.76 2.94
N ILE A 331 1.93 9.38 4.04
CA ILE A 331 1.38 10.66 4.51
C ILE A 331 1.45 11.74 3.41
N ASP A 332 2.60 11.82 2.71
CA ASP A 332 2.76 12.77 1.60
C ASP A 332 1.86 12.38 0.42
N SER A 333 1.81 11.10 0.03
CA SER A 333 0.95 10.64 -1.07
C SER A 333 -0.52 10.99 -0.86
N ASP A 334 -1.08 10.67 0.33
CA ASP A 334 -2.50 10.92 0.64
C ASP A 334 -2.78 12.43 0.71
N GLY A 335 -1.95 13.18 1.43
CA GLY A 335 -2.09 14.63 1.58
C GLY A 335 -1.92 15.38 0.25
N LEU A 336 -0.91 15.03 -0.55
CA LEU A 336 -0.66 15.63 -1.86
C LEU A 336 -1.82 15.36 -2.81
N SER A 337 -2.43 14.17 -2.77
CA SER A 337 -3.59 13.88 -3.62
C SER A 337 -4.74 14.87 -3.35
N THR A 338 -4.97 15.22 -2.09
CA THR A 338 -5.97 16.22 -1.69
C THR A 338 -5.53 17.64 -2.08
N ALA A 339 -4.30 18.03 -1.72
CA ALA A 339 -3.76 19.35 -2.03
C ALA A 339 -3.79 19.65 -3.53
N CYS A 340 -3.34 18.69 -4.35
CA CYS A 340 -3.31 18.82 -5.80
C CYS A 340 -4.71 18.85 -6.42
N PHE A 341 -5.67 18.10 -5.84
CA PHE A 341 -7.07 18.18 -6.24
C PHE A 341 -7.62 19.60 -6.05
N VAL A 342 -7.33 20.24 -4.92
CA VAL A 342 -7.80 21.60 -4.61
C VAL A 342 -7.05 22.65 -5.45
N LEU A 343 -5.73 22.54 -5.57
CA LEU A 343 -4.88 23.48 -6.32
C LEU A 343 -5.18 23.51 -7.82
N GLY A 344 -5.58 22.36 -8.38
CA GLY A 344 -5.60 22.16 -9.81
C GLY A 344 -4.22 21.81 -10.37
N ARG A 345 -4.22 21.26 -11.59
CA ARG A 345 -3.03 20.66 -12.24
C ARG A 345 -1.83 21.61 -12.30
N GLU A 346 -2.05 22.83 -12.79
CA GLU A 346 -0.97 23.78 -13.12
C GLU A 346 -0.13 24.16 -11.89
N LYS A 347 -0.78 24.39 -10.76
CA LYS A 347 -0.11 24.71 -9.49
C LYS A 347 0.43 23.48 -8.78
N SER A 348 -0.08 22.30 -9.11
CA SER A 348 0.34 21.04 -8.48
C SER A 348 1.73 20.60 -8.90
N VAL A 349 2.22 20.99 -10.08
CA VAL A 349 3.52 20.54 -10.61
C VAL A 349 4.67 20.94 -9.67
N GLU A 350 4.74 22.21 -9.26
CA GLU A 350 5.79 22.69 -8.36
C GLU A 350 5.73 22.01 -6.98
N LEU A 351 4.52 21.76 -6.48
CA LEU A 351 4.31 21.06 -5.21
C LEU A 351 4.79 19.60 -5.31
N LEU A 352 4.43 18.89 -6.39
CA LEU A 352 4.84 17.49 -6.59
C LEU A 352 6.36 17.36 -6.74
N GLU A 353 7.01 18.26 -7.49
CA GLU A 353 8.47 18.29 -7.63
C GLU A 353 9.19 18.44 -6.27
N LYS A 354 8.65 19.29 -5.38
CA LYS A 354 9.21 19.52 -4.05
C LYS A 354 9.25 18.25 -3.18
N TYR A 355 8.29 17.35 -3.40
CA TYR A 355 8.16 16.09 -2.67
C TYR A 355 8.70 14.88 -3.46
N GLY A 356 9.23 15.09 -4.67
CA GLY A 356 9.66 14.00 -5.55
C GLY A 356 8.51 13.04 -5.87
N ALA A 357 7.29 13.55 -5.97
CA ALA A 357 6.08 12.80 -6.22
C ALA A 357 5.65 12.92 -7.70
N GLU A 358 4.91 11.92 -8.16
CA GLU A 358 4.35 11.88 -9.51
C GLU A 358 2.82 11.82 -9.44
N ALA A 359 2.12 12.21 -10.50
CA ALA A 359 0.66 12.23 -10.49
C ALA A 359 0.00 11.93 -11.84
N VAL A 360 -1.21 11.39 -11.74
CA VAL A 360 -2.19 11.26 -12.81
C VAL A 360 -3.39 12.14 -12.48
N PHE A 361 -3.67 13.11 -13.34
CA PHE A 361 -4.80 14.01 -13.21
C PHE A 361 -5.89 13.63 -14.22
N ILE A 362 -7.12 13.50 -13.77
CA ILE A 362 -8.29 13.28 -14.64
C ILE A 362 -9.21 14.48 -14.52
N THR A 363 -9.55 15.10 -15.66
CA THR A 363 -10.44 16.26 -15.73
C THR A 363 -11.89 15.88 -16.01
N THR A 364 -12.78 16.84 -15.78
CA THR A 364 -14.22 16.73 -16.08
C THR A 364 -14.54 16.42 -17.55
N ASP A 365 -13.69 16.84 -18.49
CA ASP A 365 -13.82 16.59 -19.94
C ASP A 365 -13.08 15.33 -20.42
N LYS A 366 -12.79 14.40 -19.49
CA LYS A 366 -12.15 13.10 -19.76
C LYS A 366 -10.74 13.21 -20.37
N LYS A 367 -9.99 14.25 -19.99
CA LYS A 367 -8.57 14.36 -20.29
C LYS A 367 -7.75 13.80 -19.14
N ILE A 368 -6.64 13.15 -19.50
CA ILE A 368 -5.66 12.62 -18.56
C ILE A 368 -4.37 13.38 -18.78
N TYR A 369 -3.83 13.94 -17.71
CA TYR A 369 -2.50 14.55 -17.69
C TYR A 369 -1.62 13.74 -16.76
N LEU A 370 -0.39 13.50 -17.21
CA LEU A 370 0.60 12.68 -16.53
C LEU A 370 1.80 13.57 -16.22
N THR A 371 2.38 13.43 -15.04
CA THR A 371 3.74 13.92 -14.81
C THR A 371 4.76 13.01 -15.50
N ASP A 372 5.96 13.52 -15.74
CA ASP A 372 6.96 12.84 -16.57
C ASP A 372 7.29 11.43 -16.07
N GLY A 373 7.41 11.23 -14.74
CA GLY A 373 7.83 9.96 -14.16
C GLY A 373 6.80 8.83 -14.27
N VAL A 374 5.56 9.10 -14.67
CA VAL A 374 4.51 8.08 -14.86
C VAL A 374 4.09 7.88 -16.31
N THR A 375 4.65 8.63 -17.25
CA THR A 375 4.23 8.61 -18.67
C THR A 375 4.41 7.21 -19.29
N ASP A 376 5.56 6.57 -19.06
CA ASP A 376 5.83 5.23 -19.60
C ASP A 376 5.19 4.10 -18.78
N GLU A 377 4.79 4.38 -17.54
CA GLU A 377 4.25 3.40 -16.60
C GLU A 377 2.71 3.34 -16.60
N PHE A 378 2.05 4.39 -17.12
CA PHE A 378 0.60 4.45 -17.24
C PHE A 378 0.10 3.83 -18.54
N GLN A 379 -0.84 2.89 -18.40
CA GLN A 379 -1.54 2.28 -19.52
C GLN A 379 -3.02 2.68 -19.49
N LEU A 380 -3.44 3.52 -20.44
CA LEU A 380 -4.86 3.81 -20.67
C LEU A 380 -5.59 2.57 -21.21
N VAL A 381 -6.77 2.28 -20.65
CA VAL A 381 -7.63 1.17 -21.11
C VAL A 381 -9.06 1.58 -21.44
N ASN A 382 -9.55 2.71 -20.91
CA ASN A 382 -10.86 3.23 -21.26
C ASN A 382 -10.78 4.20 -22.47
N PRO A 383 -11.36 3.86 -23.63
CA PRO A 383 -11.29 4.69 -24.84
C PRO A 383 -12.11 5.98 -24.77
N GLU A 384 -12.94 6.18 -23.74
CA GLU A 384 -13.66 7.45 -23.53
C GLU A 384 -12.75 8.56 -23.00
N TYR A 385 -11.56 8.22 -22.53
CA TYR A 385 -10.57 9.14 -22.01
C TYR A 385 -9.43 9.31 -23.01
N SER A 386 -8.71 10.42 -22.92
CA SER A 386 -7.54 10.69 -23.77
C SER A 386 -6.40 11.29 -22.97
N ILE A 387 -5.21 10.72 -23.13
CA ILE A 387 -3.97 11.30 -22.58
C ILE A 387 -3.62 12.54 -23.40
N VAL A 388 -3.32 13.63 -22.72
CA VAL A 388 -2.83 14.87 -23.32
C VAL A 388 -1.31 14.87 -23.21
N SER A 389 -0.63 14.89 -24.35
CA SER A 389 0.81 15.13 -24.43
C SER A 389 1.06 16.63 -24.44
N GLU A 390 1.87 17.15 -23.51
CA GLU A 390 2.36 18.53 -23.54
C GLU A 390 3.53 18.73 -24.50
#